data_AF-A0A356KNK0-F1
#
_entry.id   AF-A0A356KNK0-F1
#
_cell.length_a   1.000
_cell.length_b   1.000
_cell.length_c   1.000
_cell.angle_alpha   90.00
_cell.angle_beta   90.00
_cell.angle_gamma   90.00
#
_symmetry.space_group_name_H-M   'P 1'
#
loop_
_entity.id
_entity.type
_entity.pdbx_description
1 polymer ?
#
loop_
_entity_poly.entity_id
_entity_poly.type
_entity_poly.pdbx_seq_one_letter_code
_entity_poly.pdbx_strand_id
1 'polypeptide(L)'
;MQRPKTTLLVLLVLGLVLGAGLTRLGFDPTTEKVFPQGHEAVETYQAFREAFGGDEAVFLAFEMPPGQDVFAREALELSRALSAAAGELEGVEQSFALADMPVLQLTPQGPRLVPGLPADLDQAQDKDLARFERAIERLPLVGKMLVSKDR
;
A
#
# COMPACT_ATOMS: atom_id res chain seq x y z
N MET A 1 66.88 -12.11 7.11
CA MET A 1 66.28 -10.99 6.37
C MET A 1 64.89 -10.72 6.93
N GLN A 2 64.77 -9.84 7.94
CA GLN A 2 63.48 -9.35 8.42
C GLN A 2 63.27 -7.97 7.82
N ARG A 3 62.31 -7.80 6.90
CA ARG A 3 61.94 -6.48 6.36
C ARG A 3 60.57 -6.06 6.92
N PRO A 4 60.51 -5.72 8.23
CA PRO A 4 59.25 -5.49 8.93
C PRO A 4 58.43 -4.34 8.32
N LYS A 5 59.09 -3.31 7.80
CA LYS A 5 58.43 -2.17 7.13
C LYS A 5 57.71 -2.59 5.85
N THR A 6 58.29 -3.51 5.10
CA THR A 6 57.70 -4.00 3.84
C THR A 6 56.52 -4.91 4.13
N THR A 7 56.64 -5.78 5.14
CA THR A 7 55.52 -6.61 5.61
C THR A 7 54.36 -5.75 6.12
N LEU A 8 54.64 -4.72 6.92
CA LEU A 8 53.61 -3.78 7.42
C LEU A 8 52.91 -3.04 6.28
N LEU A 9 53.67 -2.56 5.29
CA LEU A 9 53.11 -1.82 4.16
C LEU A 9 52.22 -2.71 3.28
N VAL A 10 52.63 -3.96 3.06
CA VAL A 10 51.80 -4.95 2.35
C VAL A 10 50.52 -5.26 3.12
N LEU A 11 50.59 -5.44 4.44
CA LEU A 11 49.42 -5.69 5.29
C LEU A 11 48.46 -4.51 5.31
N LEU A 12 48.99 -3.28 5.34
CA LEU A 12 48.21 -2.05 5.30
C LEU A 12 47.47 -1.91 3.96
N VAL A 13 48.18 -2.11 2.84
CA VAL A 13 47.59 -2.04 1.51
C VAL A 13 46.52 -3.13 1.33
N LEU A 14 46.81 -4.36 1.79
CA LEU A 14 45.85 -5.45 1.73
C LEU A 14 44.60 -5.16 2.59
N GLY A 15 44.78 -4.60 3.78
CA GLY A 15 43.68 -4.17 4.65
C GLY A 15 42.83 -3.07 4.03
N LEU A 16 43.43 -2.09 3.35
CA LEU A 16 42.71 -1.03 2.64
C LEU A 16 41.90 -1.58 1.45
N VAL A 17 42.48 -2.52 0.69
CA VAL A 17 41.78 -3.16 -0.45
C VAL A 17 40.58 -3.98 0.02
N LEU A 18 40.73 -4.76 1.09
CA LEU A 18 39.63 -5.53 1.69
C LEU A 18 38.59 -4.59 2.35
N GLY A 19 39.06 -3.53 3.01
CA GLY A 19 38.23 -2.51 3.65
C GLY A 19 37.37 -1.72 2.68
N ALA A 20 37.86 -1.48 1.46
CA ALA A 20 37.09 -0.83 0.40
C ALA A 20 35.85 -1.64 -0.03
N GLY A 21 35.81 -2.96 0.26
CA GLY A 21 34.62 -3.79 0.05
C GLY A 21 33.52 -3.56 1.08
N LEU A 22 33.84 -3.08 2.29
CA LEU A 22 32.84 -2.84 3.34
C LEU A 22 31.89 -1.69 2.98
N THR A 23 32.31 -0.73 2.17
CA THR A 23 31.43 0.36 1.71
C THR A 23 30.35 -0.13 0.73
N ARG A 24 30.46 -1.36 0.23
CA ARG A 24 29.48 -2.01 -0.65
C ARG A 24 28.59 -3.01 0.08
N LEU A 25 28.75 -3.19 1.40
CA LEU A 25 27.83 -4.02 2.19
C LEU A 25 26.49 -3.28 2.34
N GLY A 26 25.47 -3.76 1.64
CA GLY A 26 24.08 -3.39 1.88
C GLY A 26 23.41 -4.42 2.77
N PHE A 27 22.66 -3.96 3.77
CA PHE A 27 21.79 -4.84 4.56
C PHE A 27 20.49 -5.02 3.78
N ASP A 28 20.14 -6.26 3.43
CA ASP A 28 18.87 -6.57 2.78
C ASP A 28 17.95 -7.28 3.78
N PRO A 29 16.94 -6.58 4.32
CA PRO A 29 16.06 -7.11 5.37
C PRO A 29 14.92 -7.99 4.83
N THR A 30 14.90 -8.33 3.53
CA THR A 30 13.85 -9.17 2.95
C THR A 30 13.88 -10.57 3.55
N THR A 31 12.76 -10.98 4.15
CA THR A 31 12.61 -12.31 4.78
C THR A 31 12.76 -13.45 3.78
N GLU A 32 12.50 -13.16 2.49
CA GLU A 32 12.67 -14.07 1.36
C GLU A 32 14.11 -14.61 1.24
N LYS A 33 15.12 -13.81 1.59
CA LYS A 33 16.54 -14.21 1.52
C LYS A 33 17.00 -15.11 2.65
N VAL A 34 16.15 -15.32 3.67
CA VAL A 34 16.40 -16.30 4.73
C VAL A 34 16.22 -17.73 4.19
N PHE A 35 15.41 -17.90 3.14
CA PHE A 35 15.16 -19.21 2.55
C PHE A 35 16.28 -19.60 1.56
N PRO A 36 16.66 -20.90 1.51
CA PRO A 36 17.62 -21.38 0.51
C PRO A 36 17.13 -21.09 -0.91
N GLN A 37 18.04 -20.66 -1.79
CA GLN A 37 17.74 -20.47 -3.21
C GLN A 37 17.20 -21.78 -3.81
N GLY A 38 16.04 -21.73 -4.47
CA GLY A 38 15.38 -22.89 -5.09
C GLY A 38 14.49 -23.73 -4.16
N HIS A 39 14.15 -23.23 -2.97
CA HIS A 39 13.17 -23.89 -2.11
C HIS A 39 11.74 -23.68 -2.65
N GLU A 40 10.92 -24.74 -2.68
CA GLU A 40 9.53 -24.74 -3.20
C GLU A 40 8.67 -23.59 -2.61
N ALA A 41 8.90 -23.25 -1.33
CA ALA A 41 8.22 -22.14 -0.66
C ALA A 41 8.50 -20.76 -1.30
N VAL A 42 9.71 -20.53 -1.82
CA VAL A 42 10.07 -19.26 -2.48
C VAL A 42 9.40 -19.18 -3.85
N GLU A 43 9.41 -20.29 -4.60
CA GLU A 43 8.73 -20.35 -5.91
C GLU A 43 7.22 -20.16 -5.75
N THR A 44 6.61 -20.79 -4.74
CA THR A 44 5.18 -20.62 -4.42
C THR A 44 4.87 -19.18 -4.04
N TYR A 45 5.72 -18.55 -3.22
CA TYR A 45 5.53 -17.16 -2.81
C TYR A 45 5.71 -16.18 -3.98
N GLN A 46 6.68 -16.40 -4.87
CA GLN A 46 6.81 -15.58 -6.08
C GLN A 46 5.64 -15.77 -7.05
N ALA A 47 5.17 -17.00 -7.26
CA ALA A 47 3.97 -17.26 -8.06
C ALA A 47 2.72 -16.60 -7.46
N PHE A 48 2.61 -16.58 -6.13
CA PHE A 48 1.56 -15.84 -5.43
C PHE A 48 1.68 -14.33 -5.67
N ARG A 49 2.88 -13.75 -5.53
CA ARG A 49 3.12 -12.33 -5.79
C ARG A 49 2.84 -11.92 -7.25
N GLU A 50 3.23 -12.76 -8.21
CA GLU A 50 2.93 -12.51 -9.63
C GLU A 50 1.42 -12.58 -9.92
N ALA A 51 0.70 -13.50 -9.26
CA ALA A 51 -0.74 -13.69 -9.50
C ALA A 51 -1.63 -12.70 -8.73
N PHE A 52 -1.24 -12.30 -7.53
CA PHE A 52 -2.08 -11.53 -6.60
C PHE A 52 -1.49 -10.16 -6.20
N GLY A 53 -0.25 -9.85 -6.57
CA GLY A 53 0.46 -8.63 -6.18
C GLY A 53 1.26 -8.77 -4.88
N GLY A 54 1.87 -7.68 -4.42
CA GLY A 54 2.54 -7.62 -3.12
C GLY A 54 1.60 -7.84 -1.93
N ASP A 55 2.11 -8.39 -0.84
CA ASP A 55 1.39 -8.52 0.45
C ASP A 55 1.54 -7.28 1.35
N GLU A 56 2.23 -6.25 0.85
CA GLU A 56 2.47 -4.99 1.54
C GLU A 56 1.30 -4.02 1.32
N ALA A 57 0.53 -3.75 2.37
CA ALA A 57 -0.56 -2.78 2.36
C ALA A 57 -0.28 -1.62 3.31
N VAL A 58 -0.41 -0.38 2.82
CA VAL A 58 -0.32 0.83 3.62
C VAL A 58 -1.72 1.45 3.73
N PHE A 59 -2.16 1.72 4.96
CA PHE A 59 -3.44 2.36 5.22
C PHE A 59 -3.23 3.83 5.60
N LEU A 60 -3.87 4.72 4.84
CA LEU A 60 -3.94 6.14 5.15
C LEU A 60 -5.28 6.43 5.84
N ALA A 61 -5.23 6.85 7.09
CA ALA A 61 -6.41 7.24 7.87
C ALA A 61 -6.40 8.75 8.11
N PHE A 62 -7.57 9.38 7.98
CA PHE A 62 -7.78 10.79 8.29
C PHE A 62 -9.04 10.94 9.13
N GLU A 63 -9.11 12.02 9.90
CA GLU A 63 -10.23 12.33 10.79
C GLU A 63 -10.88 13.64 10.36
N MET A 64 -12.21 13.67 10.36
CA MET A 64 -12.99 14.88 10.13
C MET A 64 -13.17 15.66 11.44
N PRO A 65 -13.25 17.01 11.39
CA PRO A 65 -13.56 17.83 12.56
C PRO A 65 -14.83 17.37 13.30
N PRO A 66 -14.93 17.59 14.62
CA PRO A 66 -16.11 17.22 15.39
C PRO A 66 -17.40 17.79 14.78
N GLY A 67 -18.39 16.92 14.56
CA GLY A 67 -19.67 17.28 13.95
C GLY A 67 -19.72 17.23 12.43
N GLN A 68 -18.63 16.86 11.75
CA GLN A 68 -18.62 16.59 10.31
C GLN A 68 -18.63 15.09 10.03
N ASP A 69 -19.31 14.70 8.96
CA ASP A 69 -19.42 13.31 8.53
C ASP A 69 -18.26 12.92 7.62
N VAL A 70 -17.76 11.69 7.77
CA VAL A 70 -16.74 11.09 6.89
C VAL A 70 -17.28 10.75 5.51
N PHE A 71 -18.61 10.71 5.36
CA PHE A 71 -19.30 10.60 4.07
C PHE A 71 -19.71 11.95 3.47
N ALA A 72 -19.31 13.07 4.11
CA ALA A 72 -19.46 14.38 3.50
C ALA A 72 -18.63 14.46 2.22
N ARG A 73 -19.08 15.30 1.28
CA ARG A 73 -18.43 15.51 -0.02
C ARG A 73 -16.95 15.82 0.13
N GLU A 74 -16.61 16.74 1.01
CA GLU A 74 -15.25 17.22 1.26
C GLU A 74 -14.36 16.07 1.75
N ALA A 75 -14.88 15.17 2.59
CA ALA A 75 -14.17 14.01 3.11
C ALA A 75 -13.90 12.97 2.01
N LEU A 76 -14.89 12.73 1.15
CA LEU A 76 -14.79 11.80 0.03
C LEU A 76 -13.82 12.32 -1.05
N GLU A 77 -13.85 13.63 -1.34
CA GLU A 77 -12.88 14.30 -2.21
C GLU A 77 -11.47 14.20 -1.65
N LEU A 78 -11.29 14.46 -0.35
CA LEU A 78 -10.00 14.30 0.31
C LEU A 78 -9.50 12.85 0.20
N SER A 79 -10.38 11.86 0.37
CA SER A 79 -10.01 10.44 0.24
C SER A 79 -9.48 10.11 -1.17
N ARG A 80 -10.08 10.66 -2.23
CA ARG A 80 -9.62 10.48 -3.61
C ARG A 80 -8.32 11.21 -3.87
N ALA A 81 -8.19 12.45 -3.39
CA ALA A 81 -6.98 13.23 -3.53
C ALA A 81 -5.78 12.54 -2.87
N LEU A 82 -5.96 11.99 -1.66
CA LEU A 82 -4.94 11.21 -0.96
C LEU A 82 -4.56 9.94 -1.73
N SER A 83 -5.57 9.21 -2.23
CA SER A 83 -5.34 7.99 -3.01
C SER A 83 -4.61 8.27 -4.33
N ALA A 84 -4.98 9.35 -5.04
CA ALA A 84 -4.33 9.77 -6.27
C ALA A 84 -2.88 10.18 -6.02
N ALA A 85 -2.63 11.00 -4.98
CA ALA A 85 -1.28 11.41 -4.59
C ALA A 85 -0.40 10.22 -4.16
N ALA A 86 -0.99 9.23 -3.47
CA ALA A 86 -0.27 8.01 -3.11
C ALA A 86 0.07 7.16 -4.34
N GLY A 87 -0.82 7.10 -5.34
CA GLY A 87 -0.61 6.36 -6.58
C GLY A 87 0.49 6.93 -7.48
N GLU A 88 0.90 8.18 -7.28
CA GLU A 88 2.02 8.80 -8.02
C GLU A 88 3.40 8.46 -7.44
N LEU A 89 3.46 7.84 -6.25
CA LEU A 89 4.71 7.49 -5.59
C LEU A 89 5.37 6.28 -6.25
N GLU A 90 6.70 6.33 -6.39
CA GLU A 90 7.48 5.21 -6.91
C GLU A 90 7.33 3.99 -5.98
N GLY A 91 6.99 2.84 -6.56
CA GLY A 91 6.76 1.59 -5.83
C GLY A 91 5.32 1.32 -5.43
N VAL A 92 4.38 2.24 -5.68
CA VAL A 92 2.94 1.99 -5.45
C VAL A 92 2.33 1.37 -6.70
N GLU A 93 1.95 0.09 -6.62
CA GLU A 93 1.29 -0.61 -7.73
C GLU A 93 -0.18 -0.20 -7.88
N GLN A 94 -0.88 -0.03 -6.76
CA GLN A 94 -2.31 0.31 -6.71
C GLN A 94 -2.65 1.15 -5.48
N SER A 95 -3.59 2.08 -5.64
CA SER A 95 -4.19 2.84 -4.56
C SER A 95 -5.72 2.82 -4.69
N PHE A 96 -6.42 2.79 -3.55
CA PHE A 96 -7.88 2.79 -3.49
C PHE A 96 -8.38 3.80 -2.45
N ALA A 97 -9.35 4.64 -2.83
CA ALA A 97 -10.03 5.53 -1.89
C ALA A 97 -11.34 4.93 -1.38
N LEU A 98 -11.82 5.42 -0.23
CA LEU A 98 -13.15 5.08 0.28
C LEU A 98 -14.24 5.43 -0.76
N ALA A 99 -14.13 6.59 -1.41
CA ALA A 99 -15.07 7.07 -2.42
C ALA A 99 -15.10 6.27 -3.73
N ASP A 100 -14.16 5.34 -3.93
CA ASP A 100 -14.10 4.46 -5.12
C ASP A 100 -14.72 3.09 -4.86
N MET A 101 -15.22 2.84 -3.64
CA MET A 101 -15.84 1.58 -3.28
C MET A 101 -17.04 1.26 -4.18
N PRO A 102 -17.10 0.04 -4.75
CA PRO A 102 -18.24 -0.37 -5.55
C PRO A 102 -19.45 -0.66 -4.64
N VAL A 103 -20.64 -0.47 -5.20
CA VAL A 103 -21.91 -0.82 -4.54
C VAL A 103 -22.63 -1.90 -5.31
N LEU A 104 -23.36 -2.75 -4.59
CA LEU A 104 -24.19 -3.77 -5.18
C LEU A 104 -25.48 -3.15 -5.71
N GLN A 105 -25.71 -3.27 -7.02
CA GLN A 105 -26.95 -2.86 -7.67
C GLN A 105 -27.71 -4.09 -8.21
N LEU A 106 -28.97 -4.21 -7.80
CA LEU A 106 -29.88 -5.23 -8.33
C LEU A 106 -30.44 -4.75 -9.67
N THR A 107 -30.14 -5.47 -10.74
CA THR A 107 -30.67 -5.21 -12.09
C THR A 107 -31.58 -6.37 -12.53
N PRO A 108 -32.44 -6.18 -13.54
CA PRO A 108 -33.22 -7.27 -14.11
C PRO A 108 -32.38 -8.45 -14.62
N GLN A 109 -31.11 -8.21 -14.99
CA GLN A 109 -30.17 -9.26 -15.40
C GLN A 109 -29.40 -9.89 -14.22
N GLY A 110 -29.71 -9.51 -12.97
CA GLY A 110 -29.06 -10.00 -11.76
C GLY A 110 -28.28 -8.92 -10.99
N PRO A 111 -27.69 -9.28 -9.84
CA PRO A 111 -26.84 -8.38 -9.06
C PRO A 111 -25.57 -8.03 -9.84
N ARG A 112 -25.18 -6.75 -9.85
CA ARG A 112 -23.91 -6.26 -10.41
C ARG A 112 -23.24 -5.29 -9.45
N LEU A 113 -21.91 -5.31 -9.42
CA LEU A 113 -21.11 -4.28 -8.79
C LEU A 113 -20.96 -3.11 -9.76
N VAL A 114 -21.26 -1.91 -9.28
CA VAL A 114 -21.14 -0.66 -10.03
C VAL A 114 -20.42 0.39 -9.17
N PRO A 115 -19.79 1.42 -9.77
CA PRO A 115 -19.24 2.52 -8.99
C PRO A 115 -20.29 3.11 -8.04
N GLY A 116 -19.91 3.27 -6.77
CA GLY A 116 -20.79 3.82 -5.74
C GLY A 116 -21.10 5.30 -5.91
N LEU A 117 -20.12 6.04 -6.42
CA LEU A 117 -20.17 7.47 -6.69
C LEU A 117 -19.62 7.76 -8.09
N PRO A 118 -20.05 8.85 -8.74
CA PRO A 118 -19.44 9.31 -10.00
C PRO A 118 -17.96 9.68 -9.80
N ALA A 119 -17.19 9.67 -10.89
CA ALA A 119 -15.77 10.03 -10.87
C ALA A 119 -15.56 11.51 -10.48
N ASP A 120 -16.45 12.38 -10.95
CA ASP A 120 -16.55 13.76 -10.55
C ASP A 120 -17.65 13.89 -9.49
N LEU A 121 -17.26 14.19 -8.25
CA LEU A 121 -18.21 14.30 -7.16
C LEU A 121 -19.14 15.49 -7.35
N ASP A 122 -18.75 16.57 -8.03
CA ASP A 122 -19.61 17.74 -8.27
C ASP A 122 -20.90 17.40 -9.01
N GLN A 123 -20.91 16.27 -9.74
CA GLN A 123 -22.08 15.74 -10.43
C GLN A 123 -22.98 14.88 -9.53
N ALA A 124 -22.49 14.44 -8.36
CA ALA A 124 -23.25 13.69 -7.38
C ALA A 124 -24.22 14.61 -6.64
N GLN A 125 -25.48 14.18 -6.51
CA GLN A 125 -26.47 14.84 -5.68
C GLN A 125 -26.40 14.31 -4.25
N ASP A 126 -26.94 15.05 -3.27
CA ASP A 126 -26.95 14.63 -1.86
C ASP A 126 -27.62 13.26 -1.64
N LYS A 127 -28.63 12.94 -2.47
CA LYS A 127 -29.29 11.63 -2.45
C LYS A 127 -28.35 10.49 -2.87
N ASP A 128 -27.37 10.78 -3.72
CA ASP A 128 -26.39 9.79 -4.21
C ASP A 128 -25.35 9.52 -3.11
N LEU A 129 -24.89 10.56 -2.42
CA LEU A 129 -24.03 10.46 -1.23
C LEU A 129 -24.72 9.65 -0.11
N ALA A 130 -25.97 9.98 0.22
CA ALA A 130 -26.74 9.25 1.23
C ALA A 130 -27.11 7.81 0.81
N ARG A 131 -27.16 7.52 -0.50
CA ARG A 131 -27.33 6.14 -1.00
C ARG A 131 -26.02 5.38 -0.87
N PHE A 132 -24.90 6.01 -1.19
CA PHE A 132 -23.57 5.44 -1.08
C PHE A 132 -23.26 5.09 0.37
N GLU A 133 -23.41 6.02 1.30
CA GLU A 133 -23.22 5.80 2.75
C GLU A 133 -23.99 4.54 3.21
N ARG A 134 -25.31 4.49 2.96
CA ARG A 134 -26.15 3.34 3.35
C ARG A 134 -25.74 2.03 2.69
N ALA A 135 -25.22 2.06 1.47
CA ALA A 135 -24.76 0.87 0.77
C ALA A 135 -23.46 0.34 1.38
N ILE A 136 -22.56 1.25 1.71
CA ILE A 136 -21.22 0.98 2.24
C ILE A 136 -21.27 0.54 3.70
N GLU A 137 -22.09 1.16 4.55
CA GLU A 137 -22.28 0.76 5.94
C GLU A 137 -22.82 -0.67 6.12
N ARG A 138 -23.53 -1.18 5.11
CA ARG A 138 -24.02 -2.56 5.11
C ARG A 138 -22.92 -3.59 4.84
N LEU A 139 -21.76 -3.15 4.36
CA LEU A 139 -20.63 -4.03 4.11
C LEU A 139 -19.89 -4.29 5.44
N PRO A 140 -19.75 -5.55 5.87
CA PRO A 140 -19.08 -5.89 7.13
C PRO A 140 -17.65 -5.37 7.24
N LEU A 141 -16.98 -5.18 6.09
CA LEU A 141 -15.62 -4.68 6.00
C LEU A 141 -15.52 -3.18 6.29
N VAL A 142 -16.55 -2.38 6.01
CA VAL A 142 -16.40 -0.91 6.04
C VAL A 142 -16.77 -0.34 7.40
N GLY A 143 -17.93 -0.69 7.95
CA GLY A 143 -18.44 -0.11 9.21
C GLY A 143 -17.66 -0.47 10.47
N LYS A 144 -16.58 -1.28 10.38
CA LYS A 144 -15.70 -1.64 11.51
C LYS A 144 -14.21 -1.62 11.19
N MET A 145 -13.78 -1.73 9.93
CA MET A 145 -12.35 -1.68 9.59
C MET A 145 -11.92 -0.38 8.91
N LEU A 146 -12.79 0.26 8.13
CA LEU A 146 -12.40 1.43 7.31
C LEU A 146 -13.05 2.73 7.76
N VAL A 147 -14.18 2.66 8.46
CA VAL A 147 -14.89 3.82 8.99
C VAL A 147 -15.20 3.58 10.46
N SER A 148 -14.79 4.53 11.31
CA SER A 148 -15.17 4.60 12.73
C SER A 148 -16.08 5.80 12.95
N LYS A 149 -17.26 5.58 13.56
CA LYS A 149 -18.19 6.62 14.00
C LYS A 149 -18.22 6.79 15.52
N ASP A 150 -17.33 6.12 16.25
CA ASP A 150 -17.28 6.21 17.71
C ASP A 150 -16.74 7.59 18.15
N ARG A 151 -17.65 8.43 18.65
CA ARG A 151 -17.34 9.62 19.46
C ARG A 151 -18.39 9.83 20.54
#